data_AF-A0A428K157-F1
#
_entry.id   AF-A0A428K157-F1
#
_cell.length_a   1.000
_cell.length_b   1.000
_cell.length_c   1.000
_cell.angle_alpha   90.00
_cell.angle_beta   90.00
_cell.angle_gamma   90.00
#
_symmetry.space_group_name_H-M   'P 1'
#
loop_
_entity.id
_entity.type
_entity.pdbx_description
1 polymer ?
#
loop_
_entity_poly.entity_id
_entity_poly.type
_entity_poly.pdbx_seq_one_letter_code
_entity_poly.pdbx_strand_id
1 'polypeptide(L)'
;MKLVNCLLICALSSILVSCEYWDSRLTIINKTGRKIATETYTDTVPEYPSVNQREFYLRQAFAPDSSTTMLKEGKEGWPNYLESSKNSKLNLVIFDFEDVEQCKSIDSLITHKKYRIITMDKTELIKNNWQVVIK
;
A
#
# COMPACT_ATOMS: atom_id res chain seq x y z
N MET A 1 -0.38 -30.62 -51.20
CA MET A 1 0.27 -30.54 -49.88
C MET A 1 0.31 -29.10 -49.39
N LYS A 2 -0.70 -28.64 -48.66
CA LYS A 2 -0.71 -27.34 -47.95
C LYS A 2 -1.42 -27.54 -46.61
N LEU A 3 -0.75 -28.20 -45.68
CA LEU A 3 -1.31 -28.56 -44.37
C LEU A 3 -0.34 -28.35 -43.21
N VAL A 4 0.77 -27.63 -43.42
CA VAL A 4 1.85 -27.54 -42.43
C VAL A 4 2.00 -26.14 -41.81
N ASN A 5 1.34 -25.09 -42.35
CA ASN A 5 1.57 -23.72 -41.88
C ASN A 5 0.53 -23.16 -40.90
N CYS A 6 -0.51 -23.91 -40.51
CA CYS A 6 -1.50 -23.43 -39.54
C CYS A 6 -1.20 -23.87 -38.10
N LEU A 7 -0.38 -24.90 -37.90
CA LEU A 7 -0.12 -25.48 -36.58
C LEU A 7 0.99 -24.78 -35.79
N LEU A 8 1.80 -23.92 -36.43
CA LEU A 8 2.90 -23.24 -35.77
C LEU A 8 2.52 -21.91 -35.09
N ILE A 9 1.35 -21.34 -35.42
CA ILE A 9 0.94 -20.01 -34.91
C ILE A 9 0.16 -20.13 -33.59
N CYS A 10 -0.42 -21.29 -33.29
CA CYS A 10 -1.13 -21.53 -32.03
C CYS A 10 -0.21 -21.95 -30.87
N ALA A 11 1.07 -22.24 -31.12
CA ALA A 11 2.00 -22.73 -30.10
C ALA A 11 2.82 -21.62 -29.41
N LEU A 12 2.76 -20.36 -29.89
CA LEU A 12 3.56 -19.25 -29.33
C LEU A 12 2.75 -18.26 -28.47
N SER A 13 1.45 -18.43 -28.34
CA SER A 13 0.53 -17.45 -27.71
C SER A 13 -0.04 -17.88 -26.37
N SER A 14 0.40 -19.01 -25.81
CA SER A 14 -0.10 -19.52 -24.53
C SER A 14 1.06 -19.92 -23.64
N ILE A 15 1.65 -18.93 -22.95
CA ILE A 15 2.13 -18.93 -21.54
C ILE A 15 2.76 -17.54 -21.32
N LEU A 16 1.93 -16.49 -21.30
CA LEU A 16 2.19 -15.36 -20.41
C LEU A 16 1.26 -15.57 -19.22
N VAL A 17 1.52 -16.64 -18.46
CA VAL A 17 1.07 -16.67 -17.06
C VAL A 17 1.95 -15.64 -16.38
N SER A 18 1.54 -14.37 -16.46
CA SER A 18 2.02 -13.35 -15.53
C SER A 18 1.59 -13.83 -14.15
N CYS A 19 2.47 -14.58 -13.50
CA CYS A 19 2.33 -14.91 -12.10
C CYS A 19 2.35 -13.55 -11.39
N GLU A 20 1.17 -13.07 -10.99
CA GLU A 20 1.02 -11.82 -10.27
C GLU A 20 1.71 -12.01 -8.92
N TYR A 21 3.00 -11.66 -8.89
CA TYR A 21 3.86 -11.83 -7.72
C TYR A 21 3.50 -10.86 -6.61
N TRP A 22 2.72 -9.82 -6.93
CA TRP A 22 2.30 -8.79 -5.99
C TRP A 22 0.87 -9.04 -5.52
N ASP A 23 0.65 -8.90 -4.22
CA ASP A 23 -0.66 -8.83 -3.62
C ASP A 23 -1.19 -7.39 -3.65
N SER A 24 -2.22 -7.16 -4.45
CA SER A 24 -2.83 -5.85 -4.70
C SER A 24 -4.18 -5.66 -4.00
N ARG A 25 -4.54 -6.53 -3.04
CA ARG A 25 -5.88 -6.50 -2.43
C ARG A 25 -6.15 -5.25 -1.57
N LEU A 26 -5.13 -4.67 -0.94
CA LEU A 26 -5.30 -3.53 -0.04
C LEU A 26 -5.54 -2.24 -0.82
N THR A 27 -6.71 -1.63 -0.61
CA THR A 27 -7.05 -0.33 -1.20
C THR A 27 -7.31 0.70 -0.09
N ILE A 28 -6.65 1.85 -0.19
CA ILE A 28 -6.84 2.98 0.73
C ILE A 28 -7.69 4.02 0.03
N ILE A 29 -8.74 4.49 0.70
CA ILE A 29 -9.69 5.47 0.15
C ILE A 29 -9.64 6.72 1.02
N ASN A 30 -9.24 7.84 0.43
CA ASN A 30 -9.22 9.13 1.10
C ASN A 30 -10.59 9.79 1.01
N LYS A 31 -11.35 9.79 2.10
CA LYS A 31 -12.58 10.59 2.27
C LYS A 31 -12.37 11.78 3.19
N THR A 32 -11.11 12.13 3.47
CA THR A 32 -10.78 13.40 4.08
C THR A 32 -10.94 14.51 3.04
N GLY A 33 -11.33 15.71 3.46
CA GLY A 33 -11.36 16.89 2.60
C GLY A 33 -9.97 17.46 2.26
N ARG A 34 -8.89 16.69 2.47
CA ARG A 34 -7.50 17.12 2.31
C ARG A 34 -6.66 16.06 1.60
N LYS A 35 -5.51 16.47 1.06
CA LYS A 35 -4.52 15.53 0.52
C LYS A 35 -3.79 14.86 1.70
N ILE A 36 -3.51 13.57 1.58
CA ILE A 36 -2.83 12.79 2.62
C ILE A 36 -1.71 11.95 2.02
N ALA A 37 -0.74 11.57 2.86
CA ALA A 37 0.23 10.54 2.56
C ALA A 37 0.10 9.40 3.56
N THR A 38 0.31 8.16 3.13
CA THR A 38 0.14 6.97 3.97
C THR A 38 1.29 5.99 3.84
N GLU A 39 1.58 5.26 4.91
CA GLU A 39 2.52 4.13 4.92
C GLU A 39 2.06 3.08 5.92
N THR A 40 2.50 1.84 5.75
CA THR A 40 2.24 0.71 6.63
C THR A 40 3.47 0.35 7.43
N TYR A 41 3.31 0.16 8.74
CA TYR A 41 4.37 -0.36 9.61
C TYR A 41 3.89 -1.58 10.39
N THR A 42 4.73 -2.60 10.49
CA THR A 42 4.36 -3.87 11.14
C THR A 42 4.03 -3.65 12.61
N ASP A 43 4.86 -2.91 13.34
CA ASP A 43 4.67 -2.71 14.78
C ASP A 43 4.67 -1.24 15.19
N THR A 44 5.77 -0.54 14.94
CA THR A 44 6.00 0.84 15.37
C THR A 44 6.49 1.68 14.21
N VAL A 45 6.11 2.95 14.19
CA VAL A 45 6.66 3.91 13.23
C VAL A 45 8.15 4.06 13.54
N PRO A 46 9.05 3.71 12.60
CA PRO A 46 10.48 3.76 12.84
C PRO A 46 10.95 5.21 13.01
N GLU A 47 11.79 5.45 14.01
CA GLU A 47 12.50 6.72 14.21
C GLU A 47 13.87 6.68 13.51
N TYR A 48 13.90 6.23 12.24
CA TYR A 48 15.14 6.09 11.47
C TYR A 48 15.11 6.98 10.21
N PRO A 49 15.98 7.99 10.11
CA PRO A 49 16.00 8.92 8.98
C PRO A 49 16.24 8.26 7.61
N SER A 50 16.89 7.09 7.58
CA SER A 50 17.25 6.40 6.34
C SER A 50 16.03 5.86 5.56
N VAL A 51 14.90 5.63 6.24
CA VAL A 51 13.65 5.12 5.64
C VAL A 51 12.56 6.19 5.52
N ASN A 52 12.72 7.33 6.21
CA ASN A 52 11.72 8.38 6.37
C ASN A 52 11.97 9.58 5.43
N GLN A 53 12.23 9.30 4.16
CA GLN A 53 12.53 10.34 3.17
C GLN A 53 11.27 11.12 2.80
N ARG A 54 11.26 12.44 3.06
CA ARG A 54 10.12 13.33 2.77
C ARG A 54 9.65 13.23 1.31
N GLU A 55 10.59 13.12 0.39
CA GLU A 55 10.35 13.06 -1.06
C GLU A 55 9.51 11.84 -1.46
N PHE A 56 9.63 10.72 -0.73
CA PHE A 56 8.78 9.55 -0.94
C PHE A 56 7.31 9.90 -0.67
N TYR A 57 7.02 10.50 0.49
CA TYR A 57 5.67 10.88 0.89
C TYR A 57 5.08 11.98 0.01
N LEU A 58 5.89 12.93 -0.44
CA LEU A 58 5.45 13.97 -1.37
C LEU A 58 4.95 13.39 -2.71
N ARG A 59 5.62 12.34 -3.22
CA ARG A 59 5.22 11.67 -4.48
C ARG A 59 4.03 10.75 -4.31
N GLN A 60 3.89 10.09 -3.16
CA GLN A 60 2.83 9.10 -2.91
C GLN A 60 1.54 9.72 -2.38
N ALA A 61 1.53 11.02 -2.07
CA ALA A 61 0.35 11.67 -1.53
C ALA A 61 -0.80 11.72 -2.55
N PHE A 62 -2.01 11.43 -2.08
CA PHE A 62 -3.19 11.30 -2.93
C PHE A 62 -4.35 12.19 -2.46
N ALA A 63 -5.13 12.65 -3.44
CA ALA A 63 -6.12 13.73 -3.32
C ALA A 63 -7.36 13.32 -2.51
N PRO A 64 -8.17 14.29 -2.03
CA PRO A 64 -9.52 14.02 -1.54
C PRO A 64 -10.33 13.17 -2.52
N ASP A 65 -11.17 12.30 -1.98
CA ASP A 65 -12.06 11.38 -2.72
C ASP A 65 -11.38 10.38 -3.66
N SER A 66 -10.04 10.34 -3.70
CA SER A 66 -9.28 9.38 -4.48
C SER A 66 -8.97 8.10 -3.69
N SER A 67 -8.59 7.05 -4.41
CA SER A 67 -8.11 5.80 -3.84
C SER A 67 -6.76 5.41 -4.41
N THR A 68 -5.98 4.68 -3.63
CA THR A 68 -4.72 4.07 -4.06
C THR A 68 -4.66 2.61 -3.64
N THR A 69 -4.10 1.77 -4.50
CA THR A 69 -3.87 0.36 -4.22
C THR A 69 -2.46 0.18 -3.69
N MET A 70 -2.34 -0.42 -2.50
CA MET A 70 -1.03 -0.72 -1.92
C MET A 70 -0.62 -2.14 -2.32
N LEU A 71 0.58 -2.27 -2.85
CA LEU A 71 1.15 -3.54 -3.28
C LEU A 71 2.00 -4.14 -2.15
N LYS A 72 1.92 -5.46 -1.99
CA LYS A 72 2.82 -6.21 -1.12
C LYS A 72 3.43 -7.39 -1.85
N GLU A 73 4.68 -7.69 -1.55
CA GLU A 73 5.43 -8.75 -2.21
C GLU A 73 4.87 -10.13 -1.84
N GLY A 74 4.73 -11.00 -2.85
CA GLY A 74 4.15 -12.34 -2.74
C GLY A 74 2.63 -12.36 -2.96
N LYS A 75 2.10 -13.48 -3.46
CA LYS A 75 0.65 -13.67 -3.71
C LYS A 75 -0.24 -13.47 -2.48
N GLU A 76 0.27 -13.84 -1.30
CA GLU A 76 -0.36 -13.60 0.01
C GLU A 76 0.44 -12.54 0.81
N GLY A 77 1.01 -11.56 0.12
CA GLY A 77 1.87 -10.55 0.72
C GLY A 77 1.22 -9.81 1.88
N TRP A 78 -0.04 -9.39 1.74
CA TRP A 78 -0.75 -8.70 2.81
C TRP A 78 -1.12 -9.61 3.98
N PRO A 79 -1.72 -10.80 3.79
CA PRO A 79 -1.92 -11.75 4.89
C PRO A 79 -0.63 -12.09 5.64
N ASN A 80 0.45 -12.38 4.92
CA ASN A 80 1.75 -12.69 5.53
C ASN A 80 2.31 -11.49 6.31
N TYR A 81 2.14 -10.28 5.78
CA TYR A 81 2.51 -9.05 6.48
C TYR A 81 1.79 -8.91 7.83
N LEU A 82 0.48 -9.16 7.86
CA LEU A 82 -0.29 -9.13 9.11
C LEU A 82 0.23 -10.20 10.07
N GLU A 83 0.40 -11.43 9.62
CA GLU A 83 0.88 -12.54 10.45
C GLU A 83 2.28 -12.28 11.04
N SER A 84 3.12 -11.51 10.34
CA SER A 84 4.44 -11.10 10.82
C SER A 84 4.44 -9.96 11.85
N SER A 85 3.34 -9.21 11.98
CA SER A 85 3.21 -8.14 12.99
C SER A 85 2.93 -8.71 14.39
N LYS A 86 3.43 -8.05 15.44
CA LYS A 86 3.27 -8.50 16.83
C LYS A 86 1.82 -8.64 17.28
N ASN A 87 0.92 -7.84 16.70
CA ASN A 87 -0.50 -7.84 17.05
C ASN A 87 -1.39 -8.47 15.98
N SER A 88 -0.82 -9.00 14.88
CA SER A 88 -1.56 -9.49 13.72
C SER A 88 -2.49 -8.45 13.07
N LYS A 89 -2.11 -7.17 13.09
CA LYS A 89 -2.92 -6.07 12.57
C LYS A 89 -2.19 -5.23 11.52
N LEU A 90 -2.97 -4.62 10.65
CA LEU A 90 -2.52 -3.54 9.79
C LEU A 90 -2.42 -2.28 10.64
N ASN A 91 -1.28 -1.59 10.61
CA ASN A 91 -1.16 -0.23 11.12
C ASN A 91 -0.89 0.70 9.95
N LEU A 92 -1.92 1.42 9.52
CA LEU A 92 -1.83 2.44 8.47
C LEU A 92 -1.57 3.79 9.11
N VAL A 93 -0.37 4.31 8.91
CA VAL A 93 0.01 5.65 9.36
C VAL A 93 -0.38 6.65 8.31
N ILE A 94 -0.96 7.76 8.75
CA ILE A 94 -1.54 8.80 7.90
C ILE A 94 -0.95 10.13 8.31
N PHE A 95 -0.34 10.81 7.35
CA PHE A 95 0.17 12.17 7.49
C PHE A 95 -0.71 13.14 6.71
N ASP A 96 -0.96 14.32 7.28
CA ASP A 96 -1.51 15.45 6.51
C ASP A 96 -0.44 15.92 5.52
N PHE A 97 -0.82 16.10 4.25
CA PHE A 97 0.13 16.48 3.22
C PHE A 97 0.75 17.86 3.47
N GLU A 98 0.01 18.81 4.05
CA GLU A 98 0.54 20.14 4.35
C GLU A 98 1.66 20.08 5.39
N ASP A 99 1.53 19.20 6.39
CA ASP A 99 2.58 18.94 7.37
C ASP A 99 3.81 18.29 6.71
N VAL A 100 3.62 17.37 5.77
CA VAL A 100 4.71 16.76 4.98
C VAL A 100 5.43 17.80 4.12
N GLU A 101 4.69 18.72 3.50
CA GLU A 101 5.28 19.80 2.70
C GLU A 101 6.08 20.80 3.54
N GLN A 102 5.68 21.06 4.77
CA GLN A 102 6.34 22.06 5.61
C GLN A 102 7.47 21.50 6.47
N CYS A 103 7.48 20.20 6.72
CA CYS A 103 8.52 19.57 7.54
C CYS A 103 9.86 19.50 6.81
N LYS A 104 10.96 19.54 7.59
CA LYS A 104 12.31 19.27 7.06
C LYS A 104 12.54 17.76 6.87
N SER A 105 11.96 16.95 7.74
CA SER A 105 12.02 15.48 7.71
C SER A 105 10.73 14.89 8.27
N ILE A 106 10.40 13.68 7.83
CA ILE A 106 9.25 12.93 8.35
C ILE A 106 9.46 12.55 9.82
N ASP A 107 10.71 12.34 10.25
CA ASP A 107 11.04 12.13 11.66
C ASP A 107 10.52 13.27 12.53
N SER A 108 10.59 14.51 12.05
CA SER A 108 10.01 15.65 12.78
C SER A 108 8.50 15.48 12.98
N LEU A 109 7.77 14.94 12.01
CA LEU A 109 6.34 14.67 12.18
C LEU A 109 6.12 13.53 13.18
N ILE A 110 6.96 12.49 13.14
CA ILE A 110 6.88 11.35 14.04
C ILE A 110 7.17 11.77 15.49
N THR A 111 8.29 12.44 15.75
CA THR A 111 8.69 12.92 17.09
C THR A 111 7.63 13.83 17.71
N HIS A 112 7.00 14.70 16.91
CA HIS A 112 5.94 15.59 17.37
C HIS A 112 4.54 14.97 17.31
N LYS A 113 4.42 13.67 17.00
CA LYS A 113 3.17 12.93 16.89
C LYS A 113 2.14 13.57 15.94
N LYS A 114 2.63 14.20 14.86
CA LYS A 114 1.82 14.79 13.78
C LYS A 114 1.43 13.72 12.75
N TYR A 115 0.71 12.71 13.21
CA TYR A 115 0.18 11.64 12.36
C TYR A 115 -1.02 10.97 13.04
N ARG A 116 -1.81 10.23 12.25
CA ARG A 116 -2.89 9.37 12.73
C ARG A 116 -2.57 7.92 12.39
N ILE A 117 -3.06 6.97 13.18
CA ILE A 117 -2.95 5.54 12.88
C ILE A 117 -4.35 4.96 12.80
N ILE A 118 -4.63 4.23 11.72
CA ILE A 118 -5.76 3.30 11.65
C ILE A 118 -5.22 1.89 11.83
N THR A 119 -5.75 1.19 12.82
CA THR A 119 -5.39 -0.19 13.11
C THR A 119 -6.57 -1.10 12.79
N MET A 120 -6.35 -2.12 11.95
CA MET A 120 -7.39 -3.08 11.55
C MET A 120 -6.87 -4.50 11.62
N ASP A 121 -7.67 -5.43 12.12
CA ASP A 121 -7.33 -6.86 12.05
C ASP A 121 -7.74 -7.50 10.70
N LYS A 122 -7.27 -8.73 10.46
CA LYS A 122 -7.55 -9.49 9.23
C LYS A 122 -9.05 -9.72 9.00
N THR A 123 -9.83 -9.90 10.07
CA THR A 123 -11.28 -10.12 9.98
C THR A 123 -11.99 -8.86 9.52
N GLU A 124 -11.61 -7.70 10.08
CA GLU A 124 -12.12 -6.39 9.65
C GLU A 124 -11.74 -6.08 8.21
N LEU A 125 -10.51 -6.37 7.80
CA LEU A 125 -10.08 -6.19 6.42
C LEU A 125 -10.88 -7.06 5.46
N ILE A 126 -11.06 -8.36 5.75
CA ILE A 126 -11.88 -9.25 4.92
C ILE A 126 -13.33 -8.75 4.83
N LYS A 127 -13.92 -8.35 5.97
CA LYS A 127 -15.29 -7.83 6.02
C LYS A 127 -15.48 -6.58 5.16
N ASN A 128 -14.45 -5.73 5.08
CA ASN A 128 -14.45 -4.51 4.26
C ASN A 128 -13.86 -4.72 2.86
N ASN A 129 -13.72 -5.97 2.41
CA ASN A 129 -13.13 -6.31 1.11
C ASN A 129 -11.75 -5.66 0.87
N TRP A 130 -10.91 -5.67 1.92
CA TRP A 130 -9.57 -5.08 1.96
C TRP A 130 -9.54 -3.57 1.64
N GLN A 131 -10.64 -2.86 1.92
CA GLN A 131 -10.70 -1.41 1.80
C GLN A 131 -10.56 -0.73 3.16
N VAL A 132 -9.69 0.27 3.23
CA VAL A 132 -9.53 1.14 4.40
C VAL A 132 -9.98 2.55 4.01
N VAL A 133 -11.06 3.02 4.62
CA VAL A 133 -11.62 4.36 4.37
C VAL A 133 -11.14 5.33 5.44
N ILE A 134 -10.39 6.34 5.03
CA ILE A 134 -9.90 7.41 5.90
C ILE A 134 -10.91 8.57 5.84
N LYS A 135 -11.36 9.06 6.99
CA LYS A 135 -12.36 10.13 7.10
C LYS A 135 -11.79 11.34 7.84
#